data_AF-A0A1G8JFX1-F1
#
_entry.id   AF-A0A1G8JFX1-F1
#
_cell.length_a   1.000
_cell.length_b   1.000
_cell.length_c   1.000
_cell.angle_alpha   90.00
_cell.angle_beta   90.00
_cell.angle_gamma   90.00
#
_symmetry.space_group_name_H-M   'P 1'
#
loop_
_entity.id
_entity.type
_entity.pdbx_description
1 polymer ?
#
loop_
_entity_poly.entity_id
_entity_poly.type
_entity_poly.pdbx_seq_one_letter_code
_entity_poly.pdbx_strand_id
1 'polypeptide(L)'
;MSDANVKKGLESLPAVEREVYCFMEKEYELLEQAGEKYDEAKNDTYVEKKASKAFDISEEEAGIIYARAESQLRRHHLYQASE
;
A
#
# COMPACT_ATOMS: atom_id res chain seq x y z
N MET A 1 4.13 14.96 -1.47
CA MET A 1 3.68 14.90 -0.06
C MET A 1 4.91 14.72 0.80
N SER A 2 4.98 15.30 2.00
CA SER A 2 6.19 15.23 2.82
C SER A 2 6.44 13.79 3.29
N ASP A 3 7.43 13.12 2.70
CA ASP A 3 7.97 11.79 3.02
C ASP A 3 7.99 11.43 4.53
N ALA A 4 8.18 12.43 5.40
CA ALA A 4 8.24 12.26 6.84
C ALA A 4 6.91 11.77 7.48
N ASN A 5 5.76 12.12 6.90
CA ASN A 5 4.45 11.78 7.46
C ASN A 5 4.02 10.36 7.10
N VAL A 6 4.33 9.93 5.87
CA VAL A 6 4.16 8.55 5.43
C VAL A 6 5.06 7.63 6.26
N LYS A 7 6.32 8.04 6.50
CA LYS A 7 7.26 7.29 7.36
C LYS A 7 6.74 7.05 8.77
N LYS A 8 6.19 8.06 9.46
CA LYS A 8 5.67 7.88 10.84
C LYS A 8 4.45 6.97 10.91
N GLY A 9 3.54 7.04 9.94
CA GLY A 9 2.39 6.13 9.86
C GLY A 9 2.83 4.69 9.58
N LEU A 10 3.78 4.52 8.65
CA LEU A 10 4.37 3.22 8.34
C LEU A 10 5.19 2.65 9.50
N GLU A 11 5.86 3.49 10.30
CA GLU A 11 6.64 3.08 11.48
C GLU A 11 5.82 2.33 12.54
N SER A 12 4.51 2.56 12.58
CA SER A 12 3.58 1.87 13.48
C SER A 12 3.15 0.49 12.99
N LEU A 13 3.36 0.17 11.70
CA LEU A 13 3.09 -1.15 11.13
C LEU A 13 4.21 -2.14 11.46
N PRO A 14 3.88 -3.44 11.64
CA PRO A 14 4.87 -4.52 11.64
C PRO A 14 5.78 -4.43 10.41
N ALA A 15 7.05 -4.80 10.58
CA ALA A 15 8.07 -4.66 9.53
C ALA A 15 7.65 -5.33 8.21
N VAL A 16 7.11 -6.55 8.29
CA VAL A 16 6.63 -7.30 7.11
C VAL A 16 5.46 -6.58 6.43
N GLU A 17 4.50 -6.05 7.18
CA GLU A 17 3.36 -5.33 6.60
C GLU A 17 3.80 -4.04 5.90
N ARG A 18 4.81 -3.35 6.43
CA ARG A 18 5.41 -2.16 5.81
C ARG A 18 6.10 -2.50 4.50
N GLU A 19 6.86 -3.59 4.48
CA GLU A 19 7.55 -4.04 3.27
C GLU A 19 6.55 -4.45 2.17
N VAL A 20 5.48 -5.17 2.55
CA VAL A 20 4.37 -5.50 1.65
C VAL A 20 3.71 -4.24 1.09
N TYR A 21 3.38 -3.26 1.94
CA TYR A 21 2.79 -2.00 1.50
C TYR A 21 3.68 -1.26 0.49
N CYS A 22 4.96 -1.05 0.83
CA CYS A 22 5.89 -0.33 -0.05
C CYS A 22 6.12 -1.08 -1.37
N PHE A 23 6.11 -2.41 -1.35
CA PHE A 23 6.18 -3.21 -2.57
C PHE A 23 4.95 -3.00 -3.46
N MET A 24 3.75 -3.07 -2.88
CA MET A 24 2.50 -2.89 -3.61
C MET A 24 2.37 -1.47 -4.18
N GLU A 25 2.68 -0.44 -3.39
CA GLU A 25 2.69 0.97 -3.82
C GLU A 25 3.57 1.17 -5.06
N LYS A 26 4.79 0.61 -5.05
CA LYS A 26 5.70 0.67 -6.20
C LYS A 26 5.15 -0.05 -7.44
N GLU A 27 4.45 -1.17 -7.26
CA GLU A 27 3.83 -1.88 -8.37
C GLU A 27 2.66 -1.08 -8.98
N TYR A 28 1.87 -0.39 -8.15
CA TYR A 28 0.86 0.56 -8.64
C TYR A 28 1.48 1.73 -9.41
N GLU A 29 2.58 2.31 -8.92
CA GLU A 29 3.31 3.36 -9.65
C GLU A 29 3.80 2.89 -11.03
N LEU A 30 4.28 1.65 -11.13
CA LEU A 30 4.71 1.07 -12.40
C LEU A 30 3.55 0.88 -13.37
N LEU A 31 2.38 0.45 -12.87
CA LEU A 31 1.16 0.33 -13.68
C LEU A 31 0.69 1.72 -14.16
N GLU A 32 0.73 2.73 -13.29
CA GLU A 32 0.39 4.10 -13.66
C GLU A 32 1.33 4.64 -14.76
N GLN A 33 2.64 4.42 -14.61
CA GLN A 33 3.65 4.81 -15.61
C GLN A 33 3.47 4.08 -16.95
N ALA A 34 2.98 2.83 -16.92
CA ALA A 34 2.67 2.07 -18.11
C ALA A 34 1.38 2.54 -18.82
N GLY A 35 0.63 3.47 -18.22
CA GLY A 35 -0.63 3.98 -18.76
C GLY A 35 -1.86 3.10 -18.46
N GLU A 36 -1.72 2.09 -17.61
CA GLU A 36 -2.80 1.19 -17.14
C GLU A 36 -3.67 1.91 -16.09
N LYS A 37 -4.39 2.96 -16.51
CA LYS A 37 -5.23 3.79 -15.61
C LYS A 37 -6.66 3.30 -15.39
N TYR A 38 -7.13 2.29 -16.11
CA TYR A 38 -8.58 2.14 -16.37
C TYR A 38 -9.26 0.89 -15.78
N ASP A 39 -8.54 0.01 -15.08
CA ASP A 39 -9.17 -1.15 -14.43
C ASP A 39 -8.56 -1.40 -13.06
N GLU A 40 -9.02 -0.63 -12.07
CA GLU A 40 -8.58 -0.72 -10.66
C GLU A 40 -8.67 -2.15 -10.14
N ALA A 41 -9.75 -2.88 -10.46
CA ALA A 41 -9.93 -4.26 -9.99
C ALA A 41 -8.87 -5.21 -10.59
N LYS A 42 -8.49 -5.04 -11.85
CA LYS A 42 -7.39 -5.83 -12.46
C LYS A 42 -6.04 -5.43 -11.89
N ASN A 43 -5.81 -4.15 -11.64
CA ASN A 43 -4.58 -3.66 -11.05
C ASN A 43 -4.42 -4.21 -9.63
N ASP A 44 -5.47 -4.17 -8.82
CA ASP A 44 -5.48 -4.74 -7.46
C ASP A 44 -5.16 -6.23 -7.50
N THR A 45 -5.89 -7.00 -8.31
CA THR A 45 -5.64 -8.45 -8.45
C THR A 45 -4.20 -8.74 -8.90
N TYR A 46 -3.64 -7.93 -9.81
CA TYR A 46 -2.28 -8.09 -10.31
C TYR A 46 -1.23 -7.81 -9.22
N VAL A 47 -1.41 -6.71 -8.49
CA VAL A 47 -0.49 -6.26 -7.44
C VAL A 47 -0.54 -7.20 -6.24
N GLU A 48 -1.73 -7.61 -5.81
CA GLU A 48 -1.94 -8.60 -4.73
C GLU A 48 -1.28 -9.94 -5.08
N LYS A 49 -1.43 -10.41 -6.32
CA LYS A 49 -0.77 -11.63 -6.80
C LYS A 49 0.76 -11.52 -6.81
N LYS A 50 1.31 -10.35 -7.13
CA LYS A 50 2.76 -10.13 -7.05
C LYS A 50 3.24 -10.13 -5.60
N ALA A 51 2.53 -9.45 -4.70
CA ALA A 51 2.87 -9.38 -3.29
C ALA A 51 2.78 -10.78 -2.64
N SER A 52 1.73 -11.53 -2.94
CA SER A 52 1.56 -12.92 -2.50
C SER A 52 2.80 -13.77 -2.82
N LYS A 53 3.30 -13.70 -4.05
CA LYS A 53 4.51 -14.44 -4.46
C LYS A 53 5.80 -13.92 -3.82
N ALA A 54 5.91 -12.61 -3.61
CA ALA A 54 7.12 -11.99 -3.08
C ALA A 54 7.29 -12.23 -1.57
N PHE A 55 6.18 -12.33 -0.83
CA PHE A 55 6.17 -12.41 0.64
C PHE A 55 5.64 -13.74 1.19
N ASP A 56 5.28 -14.69 0.32
CA ASP A 56 4.70 -15.99 0.69
C ASP A 56 3.43 -15.85 1.56
N ILE A 57 2.56 -14.91 1.18
CA ILE A 57 1.26 -14.64 1.81
C ILE A 57 0.13 -14.89 0.80
N SER A 58 -1.11 -14.95 1.27
CA SER A 58 -2.26 -15.02 0.34
C SER A 58 -2.51 -13.67 -0.37
N GLU A 59 -3.13 -13.71 -1.55
CA GLU A 59 -3.54 -12.49 -2.29
C GLU A 59 -4.48 -11.63 -1.43
N GLU A 60 -5.44 -12.27 -0.74
CA GLU A 60 -6.36 -11.62 0.20
C GLU A 60 -5.63 -10.95 1.36
N GLU A 61 -4.61 -11.62 1.92
CA GLU A 61 -3.79 -11.06 3.01
C GLU A 61 -2.97 -9.85 2.54
N ALA A 62 -2.44 -9.88 1.32
CA ALA A 62 -1.77 -8.72 0.73
C ALA A 62 -2.73 -7.52 0.61
N GLY A 63 -3.94 -7.74 0.10
CA GLY A 63 -4.98 -6.71 0.01
C GLY A 63 -5.38 -6.15 1.38
N ILE A 64 -5.55 -7.01 2.39
CA ILE A 64 -5.85 -6.59 3.77
C ILE A 64 -4.73 -5.72 4.34
N ILE A 65 -3.46 -6.11 4.17
CA ILE A 65 -2.30 -5.35 4.64
C ILE A 65 -2.29 -3.97 4.00
N TYR A 66 -2.47 -3.91 2.68
CA TYR A 66 -2.49 -2.65 1.94
C TYR A 66 -3.62 -1.72 2.41
N ALA A 67 -4.86 -2.23 2.48
CA ALA A 67 -6.02 -1.45 2.94
C ALA A 67 -5.87 -0.95 4.38
N ARG A 68 -5.26 -1.77 5.26
CA ARG A 68 -5.00 -1.39 6.65
C ARG A 68 -3.96 -0.29 6.75
N ALA A 69 -2.85 -0.39 6.01
CA ALA A 69 -1.81 0.62 5.94
C ALA A 69 -2.38 1.96 5.43
N GLU A 70 -3.11 1.92 4.32
CA GLU A 70 -3.83 3.06 3.76
C GLU A 70 -4.77 3.73 4.77
N SER A 71 -5.56 2.93 5.50
CA SER A 71 -6.45 3.42 6.55
C SER A 71 -5.71 4.09 7.72
N GLN A 72 -4.54 3.57 8.09
CA GLN A 72 -3.70 4.18 9.13
C GLN A 72 -3.09 5.50 8.65
N LEU A 73 -2.55 5.53 7.43
CA LEU A 73 -1.98 6.74 6.83
C LEU A 73 -3.04 7.85 6.71
N ARG A 74 -4.25 7.51 6.23
CA ARG A 74 -5.38 8.45 6.19
C ARG A 74 -5.75 8.99 7.57
N ARG A 75 -5.79 8.14 8.59
CA ARG A 75 -6.10 8.58 9.97
C ARG A 75 -5.03 9.52 10.53
N HIS A 76 -3.75 9.21 10.33
CA HIS A 76 -2.66 10.11 10.73
C HIS A 76 -2.74 11.46 10.03
N HIS A 77 -3.06 11.47 8.74
CA HIS A 77 -3.24 12.71 7.99
C HIS A 77 -4.43 13.54 8.49
N LEU A 78 -5.56 12.90 8.80
CA LEU A 78 -6.74 13.58 9.30
C LEU A 78 -6.52 14.23 10.68
N TYR A 79 -5.79 13.53 11.55
CA TYR A 79 -5.51 14.00 12.93
C TYR A 79 -4.62 15.25 12.94
N GLN A 80 -3.70 15.37 11.98
CA GLN A 80 -2.81 16.54 11.85
C GLN A 80 -3.43 17.70 11.08
N ALA A 81 -4.44 17.45 10.24
CA ALA A 81 -5.20 18.52 9.59
C ALA A 81 -6.21 19.20 10.54
N SER A 82 -6.49 18.58 11.70
CA SER A 82 -7.38 19.09 12.74
C SER A 82 -6.67 19.80 13.90
N GLU A 83 -5.33 19.87 13.89
CA GLU A 83 -4.52 20.72 14.79
C GLU A 83 -4.13 22.04 14.09
#